data_AF-A0AAE7AID3-F1
#
_entry.id   AF-A0AAE7AID3-F1
#
_cell.length_a   1.000
_cell.length_b   1.000
_cell.length_c   1.000
_cell.angle_alpha   90.00
_cell.angle_beta   90.00
_cell.angle_gamma   90.00
#
_symmetry.space_group_name_H-M   'P 1'
#
loop_
_entity.id
_entity.type
_entity.pdbx_description
1 polymer ?
#
loop_
_entity_poly.entity_id
_entity_poly.type
_entity_poly.pdbx_seq_one_letter_code
_entity_poly.pdbx_strand_id
1 'polypeptide(L)'
;MSQELALSHYSRQWLGQIAANAKLTPTRSGQRWLLHLTPDSPQASTVTLQVRWSGVQWQLLSLTNAEDWHTMSQPRDEICIDPKRSCFWRCQAGPVSLTDQPRVLASFLTDLQRICIHRGYRVESDPIEQQENKDD
;
A
#
# COMPACT_ATOMS: atom_id res chain seq x y z
N MET A 1 11.62 -13.33 -8.34
CA MET A 1 12.17 -12.42 -7.30
C MET A 1 11.03 -11.97 -6.40
N SER A 2 11.24 -11.82 -5.09
CA SER A 2 10.17 -11.41 -4.17
C SER A 2 9.73 -9.98 -4.51
N GLN A 3 8.49 -9.84 -4.99
CA GLN A 3 7.85 -8.56 -5.34
C GLN A 3 7.32 -7.81 -4.11
N GLU A 4 7.89 -8.07 -2.93
CA GLU A 4 7.46 -7.48 -1.67
C GLU A 4 8.29 -6.22 -1.36
N LEU A 5 7.61 -5.17 -0.90
CA LEU A 5 8.24 -3.96 -0.39
C LEU A 5 8.87 -4.21 0.97
N ALA A 6 10.10 -3.70 1.16
CA ALA A 6 10.83 -3.84 2.41
C ALA A 6 10.16 -3.05 3.54
N LEU A 7 9.44 -3.74 4.42
CA LEU A 7 8.77 -3.15 5.57
C LEU A 7 9.59 -3.31 6.86
N SER A 8 9.56 -2.29 7.71
CA SER A 8 10.01 -2.39 9.11
C SER A 8 9.11 -3.35 9.91
N HIS A 9 9.58 -3.82 11.07
CA HIS A 9 8.77 -4.63 11.97
C HIS A 9 7.43 -3.94 12.34
N TYR A 10 7.49 -2.67 12.72
CA TYR A 10 6.31 -1.89 13.10
C TYR A 10 5.33 -1.72 11.94
N SER A 11 5.84 -1.44 10.73
CA SER A 11 5.00 -1.31 9.53
C SER A 11 4.32 -2.62 9.16
N ARG A 12 4.99 -3.77 9.34
CA ARG A 12 4.36 -5.10 9.13
C ARG A 12 3.28 -5.40 10.14
N GLN A 13 3.54 -5.12 11.42
CA GLN A 13 2.53 -5.29 12.47
C GLN A 13 1.29 -4.45 12.18
N TRP A 14 1.49 -3.20 11.77
CA TRP A 14 0.40 -2.30 11.41
C TRP A 14 -0.34 -2.76 10.14
N LEU A 15 0.36 -3.28 9.13
CA LEU A 15 -0.28 -3.89 7.94
C LEU A 15 -1.21 -5.04 8.34
N GLY A 16 -0.80 -5.87 9.30
CA GLY A 16 -1.64 -6.93 9.84
C GLY A 16 -2.90 -6.41 10.54
N GLN A 17 -2.80 -5.29 11.26
CA GLN A 17 -3.96 -4.63 11.87
C GLN A 17 -4.92 -4.07 10.81
N ILE A 18 -4.42 -3.42 9.76
CA ILE A 18 -5.24 -2.90 8.67
C ILE A 18 -5.99 -4.05 7.98
N ALA A 19 -5.30 -5.15 7.67
CA ALA A 19 -5.91 -6.33 7.06
C ALA A 19 -6.99 -6.97 7.97
N ALA A 20 -6.76 -7.00 9.28
CA ALA A 20 -7.76 -7.47 10.25
C ALA A 20 -8.98 -6.53 10.31
N ASN A 21 -8.78 -5.21 10.26
CA ASN A 21 -9.85 -4.23 10.24
C ASN A 21 -10.68 -4.27 8.94
N ALA A 22 -10.04 -4.63 7.83
CA ALA A 22 -10.70 -4.98 6.57
C ALA A 22 -11.39 -6.35 6.59
N LYS A 23 -11.33 -7.08 7.71
CA LYS A 23 -11.92 -8.42 7.89
C LYS A 23 -11.42 -9.44 6.87
N LEU A 24 -10.17 -9.32 6.43
CA LEU A 24 -9.58 -10.27 5.50
C LEU A 24 -9.39 -11.64 6.17
N THR A 25 -9.92 -12.68 5.54
CA THR A 25 -9.78 -14.09 5.97
C THR A 25 -9.14 -14.91 4.84
N PRO A 26 -7.81 -14.89 4.69
CA PRO A 26 -7.14 -15.68 3.67
C PRO A 26 -7.28 -17.17 3.98
N THR A 27 -7.63 -17.96 2.96
CA THR A 27 -7.75 -19.42 3.00
C THR A 27 -6.53 -20.13 2.46
N ARG A 28 -5.70 -19.45 1.64
CA ARG A 28 -4.48 -20.01 1.05
C ARG A 28 -3.36 -18.97 0.91
N SER A 29 -2.12 -19.44 0.95
CA SER A 29 -0.96 -18.60 0.63
C SER A 29 -1.07 -18.05 -0.80
N GLY A 30 -0.55 -16.85 -0.99
CA GLY A 30 -0.50 -16.15 -2.26
C GLY A 30 -1.72 -15.29 -2.58
N GLN A 31 -2.85 -15.44 -1.87
CA GLN A 31 -4.04 -14.61 -2.11
C GLN A 31 -3.74 -13.14 -1.93
N ARG A 32 -4.37 -12.30 -2.74
CA ARG A 32 -4.10 -10.87 -2.83
C ARG A 32 -5.37 -10.05 -2.71
N TRP A 33 -5.21 -8.87 -2.14
CA TRP A 33 -6.27 -7.89 -2.00
C TRP A 33 -5.72 -6.50 -2.32
N LEU A 34 -6.61 -5.62 -2.76
CA LEU A 34 -6.44 -4.19 -2.62
C LEU A 34 -7.09 -3.77 -1.30
N LEU A 35 -6.38 -2.96 -0.52
CA LEU A 35 -6.90 -2.32 0.67
C LEU A 35 -6.95 -0.82 0.41
N HIS A 36 -8.12 -0.23 0.47
CA HIS A 36 -8.35 1.20 0.29
C HIS A 36 -8.46 1.85 1.67
N LEU A 37 -7.34 2.40 2.13
CA LEU A 37 -7.21 3.01 3.44
C LEU A 37 -7.47 4.52 3.34
N THR A 38 -8.57 4.98 3.92
CA THR A 38 -8.94 6.40 3.95
C THR A 38 -8.77 6.93 5.38
N PRO A 39 -7.75 7.74 5.66
CA PRO A 39 -7.60 8.38 6.97
C PRO A 39 -8.75 9.36 7.22
N ASP A 40 -9.23 9.47 8.45
CA ASP A 40 -10.29 10.41 8.84
C ASP A 40 -9.72 11.85 8.99
N SER A 41 -9.16 12.37 7.89
CA SER A 41 -8.57 13.70 7.80
C SER A 41 -9.08 14.39 6.52
N PRO A 42 -9.56 15.65 6.60
CA PRO A 42 -10.08 16.37 5.44
C PRO A 42 -9.09 16.52 4.27
N GLN A 43 -7.79 16.41 4.55
CA GLN A 43 -6.70 16.63 3.60
C GLN A 43 -6.04 15.32 3.16
N ALA A 44 -6.39 14.17 3.74
CA ALA A 44 -5.75 12.90 3.40
C ALA A 44 -6.47 12.23 2.23
N SER A 45 -5.72 11.90 1.18
CA SER A 45 -6.21 11.04 0.10
C SER A 45 -6.24 9.58 0.54
N THR A 46 -7.13 8.80 -0.07
CA THR A 46 -7.16 7.35 0.11
C THR A 46 -5.86 6.74 -0.39
N VAL A 47 -5.27 5.87 0.43
CA VAL A 47 -4.08 5.10 0.10
C VAL A 47 -4.51 3.68 -0.26
N THR A 48 -4.21 3.26 -1.49
CA THR A 48 -4.41 1.89 -1.94
C THR A 48 -3.15 1.07 -1.68
N LEU A 49 -3.31 -0.02 -0.94
CA LEU A 49 -2.26 -0.98 -0.63
C LEU A 49 -2.57 -2.30 -1.33
N GLN A 50 -1.68 -2.79 -2.18
CA GLN A 50 -1.77 -4.15 -2.68
C GLN A 50 -1.07 -5.10 -1.72
N VAL A 51 -1.83 -6.02 -1.12
CA VAL A 51 -1.30 -6.96 -0.14
C VAL A 51 -1.38 -8.39 -0.62
N ARG A 52 -0.50 -9.24 -0.07
CA ARG A 52 -0.50 -10.69 -0.28
C ARG A 52 -0.38 -11.41 1.04
N TRP A 53 -1.17 -12.46 1.24
CA TRP A 53 -0.97 -13.38 2.35
C TRP A 53 0.15 -14.38 2.01
N SER A 54 1.20 -14.46 2.83
CA SER A 54 2.30 -15.42 2.59
C SER A 54 2.02 -16.84 3.11
N GLY A 55 0.92 -17.02 3.85
CA GLY A 55 0.68 -18.22 4.66
C GLY A 55 0.92 -17.99 6.16
N VAL A 56 1.79 -17.02 6.51
CA VAL A 56 2.12 -16.71 7.91
C VAL A 56 2.05 -15.21 8.25
N GLN A 57 2.18 -14.33 7.26
CA GLN A 57 2.13 -12.88 7.45
C GLN A 57 1.64 -12.16 6.19
N TRP A 58 1.16 -10.94 6.38
CA TRP A 58 0.82 -10.03 5.29
C TRP A 58 2.08 -9.39 4.70
N GLN A 59 2.16 -9.36 3.38
CA GLN A 59 3.23 -8.75 2.60
C GLN A 59 2.64 -7.59 1.79
N LEU A 60 3.34 -6.45 1.76
CA LEU A 60 2.96 -5.32 0.91
C LEU A 60 3.66 -5.45 -0.44
N LEU A 61 2.90 -5.44 -1.53
CA LEU A 61 3.42 -5.56 -2.90
C LEU A 61 3.57 -4.20 -3.56
N SER A 62 2.59 -3.32 -3.39
CA SER A 62 2.59 -1.97 -3.93
C SER A 62 1.73 -1.04 -3.10
N LEU A 63 1.96 0.26 -3.27
CA LEU A 63 1.35 1.35 -2.54
C LEU A 63 1.12 2.51 -3.51
N THR A 64 -0.07 3.10 -3.50
CA THR A 64 -0.33 4.37 -4.18
C THR A 64 -1.42 5.17 -3.50
N ASN A 65 -1.26 6.48 -3.42
CA ASN A 65 -2.35 7.43 -3.16
C ASN A 65 -2.51 8.43 -4.31
N ALA A 66 -1.81 8.19 -5.42
CA ALA A 66 -1.92 8.99 -6.63
C ALA A 66 -3.32 8.85 -7.21
N GLU A 67 -3.95 9.98 -7.46
CA GLU A 67 -5.23 10.03 -8.16
C GLU A 67 -5.00 10.03 -9.68
N ASP A 68 -6.07 9.88 -10.46
CA ASP A 68 -5.99 9.94 -11.92
C ASP A 68 -5.44 11.30 -12.38
N TRP A 69 -4.73 11.31 -13.51
CA TRP A 69 -4.01 12.48 -13.99
C TRP A 69 -4.88 13.75 -14.13
N HIS A 70 -6.18 13.58 -14.35
CA HIS A 70 -7.15 14.66 -14.46
C HIS A 70 -7.35 15.45 -13.15
N THR A 71 -6.97 14.91 -11.99
CA THR A 71 -7.05 15.58 -10.67
C THR A 71 -5.69 16.01 -10.10
N MET A 72 -4.58 15.79 -10.83
CA MET A 72 -3.20 16.21 -10.48
C MET A 72 -2.98 17.74 -10.42
N SER A 73 -4.04 18.55 -10.43
CA SER A 73 -3.99 20.00 -10.26
C SER A 73 -3.92 20.43 -8.78
N GLN A 74 -4.11 19.50 -7.84
CA GLN A 74 -4.05 19.81 -6.41
C GLN A 74 -2.62 19.65 -5.86
N PRO A 75 -2.14 20.57 -5.00
CA PRO A 75 -0.83 20.48 -4.37
C PRO A 75 -0.86 19.47 -3.21
N ARG A 76 -1.07 18.19 -3.52
CA ARG A 76 -1.09 17.09 -2.55
C ARG A 76 0.19 16.26 -2.64
N ASP A 77 0.54 15.63 -1.53
CA ASP A 77 1.60 14.62 -1.51
C ASP A 77 1.06 13.32 -2.09
N GLU A 78 1.52 12.98 -3.28
CA GLU A 78 1.16 11.76 -3.99
C GLU A 78 2.37 10.84 -4.09
N ILE A 79 2.14 9.53 -4.04
CA ILE A 79 3.19 8.53 -4.12
C ILE A 79 2.68 7.34 -4.94
N CYS A 80 3.57 6.75 -5.72
CA CYS A 80 3.39 5.42 -6.29
C CYS A 80 4.68 4.62 -6.16
N ILE A 81 4.57 3.45 -5.51
CA ILE A 81 5.64 2.46 -5.39
C ILE A 81 5.05 1.12 -5.83
N ASP A 82 5.33 0.74 -7.07
CA ASP A 82 4.94 -0.53 -7.67
C ASP A 82 6.17 -1.17 -8.35
N PRO A 83 6.84 -2.12 -7.67
CA PRO A 83 7.97 -2.83 -8.22
C PRO A 83 7.65 -3.65 -9.47
N LYS A 84 6.40 -4.13 -9.62
CA LYS A 84 5.99 -4.93 -10.78
C LYS A 84 5.90 -4.06 -12.03
N ARG A 85 5.47 -2.80 -11.88
CA ARG A 85 5.36 -1.83 -12.98
C ARG A 85 6.59 -0.93 -13.13
N SER A 86 7.64 -1.15 -12.34
CA SER A 86 8.80 -0.24 -12.26
C SER A 86 8.41 1.22 -12.01
N CYS A 87 7.37 1.44 -11.21
CA CYS A 87 6.83 2.76 -10.92
C CYS A 87 7.26 3.20 -9.53
N PHE A 88 8.14 4.20 -9.45
CA PHE A 88 8.66 4.73 -8.19
C PHE A 88 8.75 6.25 -8.26
N TRP A 89 7.79 6.94 -7.68
CA TRP A 89 7.79 8.40 -7.65
C TRP A 89 7.00 8.91 -6.46
N ARG A 90 7.31 10.15 -6.06
CA ARG A 90 6.54 10.92 -5.09
C ARG A 90 6.42 12.36 -5.59
N CYS A 91 5.20 12.89 -5.65
CA CYS A 91 4.95 14.29 -6.00
C CYS A 91 5.79 15.19 -5.09
N GLN A 92 6.22 16.34 -5.63
CA GLN A 92 7.21 17.26 -5.02
C GLN A 92 8.65 16.72 -4.92
N ALA A 93 8.91 15.43 -5.16
CA ALA A 93 10.26 14.84 -5.17
C ALA A 93 10.69 14.28 -6.55
N GLY A 94 9.76 14.08 -7.48
CA GLY A 94 10.03 13.47 -8.78
C GLY A 94 10.20 11.95 -8.71
N PRO A 95 10.84 11.33 -9.72
CA PRO A 95 11.18 9.90 -9.68
C PRO A 95 12.04 9.58 -8.45
N VAL A 96 11.70 8.50 -7.75
CA VAL A 96 12.44 8.01 -6.59
C VAL A 96 13.44 6.96 -7.07
N SER A 97 14.71 7.12 -6.72
CA SER A 97 15.74 6.12 -7.04
C SER A 97 15.46 4.80 -6.30
N LEU A 98 15.90 3.67 -6.86
CA LEU A 98 15.78 2.36 -6.20
C LEU A 98 16.47 2.35 -4.82
N THR A 99 17.55 3.12 -4.65
CA THR A 99 18.28 3.23 -3.39
C THR A 99 17.50 4.01 -2.33
N ASP A 100 16.76 5.04 -2.75
CA ASP A 100 15.97 5.89 -1.85
C ASP A 100 14.59 5.30 -1.54
N GLN A 101 14.09 4.40 -2.39
CA GLN A 101 12.77 3.78 -2.29
C GLN A 101 12.46 3.25 -0.88
N PRO A 102 13.34 2.49 -0.18
CA PRO A 102 13.04 1.98 1.16
C PRO A 102 12.85 3.11 2.19
N ARG A 103 13.65 4.18 2.08
CA ARG A 103 13.57 5.34 2.99
C ARG A 103 12.29 6.13 2.75
N VAL A 104 11.95 6.39 1.49
CA VAL A 104 10.72 7.11 1.11
C VAL A 104 9.49 6.33 1.55
N LEU A 105 9.46 5.01 1.31
CA LEU A 105 8.41 4.12 1.78
C LEU A 105 8.27 4.16 3.32
N ALA A 106 9.37 4.01 4.05
CA ALA A 106 9.36 4.01 5.51
C ALA A 106 8.82 5.33 6.08
N SER A 107 9.25 6.47 5.51
CA SER A 107 8.74 7.78 5.92
C SER A 107 7.24 7.90 5.68
N PHE A 108 6.78 7.56 4.48
CA PHE A 108 5.37 7.65 4.12
C PHE A 108 4.48 6.78 5.01
N LEU A 109 4.87 5.52 5.23
CA LEU A 109 4.11 4.62 6.10
C LEU A 109 4.09 5.08 7.56
N THR A 110 5.17 5.70 8.05
CA THR A 110 5.22 6.24 9.40
C THR A 110 4.22 7.40 9.57
N ASP A 111 4.18 8.32 8.60
CA ASP A 111 3.26 9.45 8.62
C ASP A 111 1.81 8.99 8.49
N LEU A 112 1.54 8.07 7.55
CA LEU A 112 0.22 7.48 7.35
C LEU A 112 -0.26 6.75 8.60
N GLN A 113 0.58 5.90 9.20
CA GLN A 113 0.27 5.19 10.44
C GLN A 113 -0.06 6.18 11.57
N ARG A 114 0.74 7.23 11.72
CA ARG A 114 0.53 8.27 12.72
C ARG A 114 -0.83 8.95 12.54
N ILE A 115 -1.19 9.35 11.31
CA ILE A 115 -2.49 9.98 11.03
C ILE A 115 -3.63 9.02 11.37
N CYS A 116 -3.56 7.78 10.89
CA CYS A 116 -4.57 6.76 11.14
C CYS A 116 -4.77 6.47 12.63
N ILE A 117 -3.70 6.40 13.43
CA ILE A 117 -3.78 6.18 14.88
C ILE A 117 -4.43 7.36 15.59
N HIS A 118 -4.07 8.59 15.22
CA HIS A 118 -4.55 9.77 15.94
C HIS A 118 -5.96 10.22 15.54
N ARG A 119 -6.37 9.98 14.29
CA ARG A 119 -7.63 10.48 13.76
C ARG A 119 -8.66 9.41 13.47
N GLY A 120 -8.24 8.15 13.40
CA GLY A 120 -9.05 7.09 12.85
C GLY A 120 -8.87 6.94 11.35
N TYR A 121 -9.48 5.88 10.82
CA TYR A 121 -9.49 5.58 9.40
C TYR A 121 -10.62 4.61 9.07
N ARG A 122 -10.97 4.58 7.79
CA ARG A 122 -11.80 3.55 7.17
C ARG A 122 -10.92 2.70 6.27
N VAL A 123 -11.26 1.42 6.16
CA VAL A 123 -10.60 0.52 5.22
C VAL A 123 -11.66 -0.31 4.49
N GLU A 124 -11.58 -0.27 3.16
CA GLU A 124 -12.34 -1.12 2.26
C GLU A 124 -11.38 -2.10 1.59
N SER A 125 -11.89 -3.23 1.12
CA SER A 125 -11.04 -4.25 0.51
C SER A 125 -11.68 -4.91 -0.69
N ASP A 126 -10.89 -5.03 -1.76
CA ASP A 126 -11.28 -5.73 -2.98
C ASP A 126 -10.37 -6.95 -3.19
N PRO A 127 -10.92 -8.16 -3.32
CA PRO A 127 -10.13 -9.33 -3.67
C PRO A 127 -9.57 -9.18 -5.09
N ILE A 128 -8.30 -9.54 -5.27
CA ILE A 128 -7.72 -9.66 -6.61
C ILE A 128 -7.90 -11.12 -7.03
N GLU A 129 -8.77 -11.36 -8.01
CA GLU A 129 -8.90 -12.67 -8.61
C GLU A 129 -7.53 -13.13 -9.10
N GLN A 130 -7.06 -14.22 -8.51
CA GLN A 130 -5.93 -14.93 -9.08
C GLN A 130 -6.49 -15.62 -10.33
N GLN A 131 -6.29 -15.00 -11.48
CA GLN A 131 -6.38 -15.73 -12.73
C GLN A 131 -5.39 -16.89 -12.57
N GLU A 132 -5.91 -18.12 -12.49
CA GLU A 132 -5.08 -19.31 -12.59
C GLU A 132 -4.36 -19.17 -13.92
N ASN A 133 -3.08 -18.81 -13.90
CA ASN A 133 -2.23 -19.01 -15.05
C ASN A 133 -2.23 -20.53 -15.27
N LYS A 134 -3.11 -21.00 -16.17
CA LYS A 134 -2.88 -22.20 -16.94
C LYS A 134 -1.71 -21.90 -17.88
N ASP A 135 -0.51 -21.93 -17.34
CA ASP A 135 0.69 -22.10 -18.15
C ASP A 135 1.38 -23.35 -17.60
N ASP A 136 1.20 -24.44 -18.36
CA ASP A 136 1.96 -25.70 -18.28
C ASP A 136 3.47 -25.46 -18.49
#